data_AF-A0A0V0H4Z4-F1
#
_entry.id   AF-A0A0V0H4Z4-F1
#
_cell.length_a   1.000
_cell.length_b   1.000
_cell.length_c   1.000
_cell.angle_alpha   90.00
_cell.angle_beta   90.00
_cell.angle_gamma   90.00
#
_symmetry.space_group_name_H-M   'P 1'
#
loop_
_entity.id
_entity.type
_entity.pdbx_description
1 polymer ?
#
loop_
_entity_poly.entity_id
_entity_poly.type
_entity_poly.pdbx_seq_one_letter_code
_entity_poly.pdbx_strand_id
1 'polypeptide(L)'
;MEHDRNIEQQVPEGILRGINFSILSETDAAKLSAKVIGAVNEVTDPALGFPNPIFQCTTCGANDGKKCEGHFGLVNFPYTILNPYFVSEVAQILKKICPGCKSVRRDKVKVRYYTLSTET
;
A
#
# COMPACT_ATOMS: atom_id res chain seq x y z
N MET A 1 -7.16 -20.10 -42.26
CA MET A 1 -7.28 -20.77 -40.94
C MET A 1 -5.97 -20.53 -40.22
N GLU A 2 -5.86 -19.42 -39.52
CA GLU A 2 -4.66 -19.08 -38.75
C GLU A 2 -4.84 -19.63 -37.33
N HIS A 3 -3.89 -20.46 -36.91
CA HIS A 3 -3.88 -21.04 -35.58
C HIS A 3 -3.51 -19.96 -34.56
N ASP A 4 -4.49 -19.50 -33.78
CA ASP A 4 -4.27 -18.84 -32.50
C ASP A 4 -3.49 -19.80 -31.58
N ARG A 5 -2.17 -19.72 -31.63
CA ARG A 5 -1.31 -20.33 -30.61
C ARG A 5 -1.44 -19.47 -29.37
N ASN A 6 -2.51 -19.69 -28.61
CA ASN A 6 -2.55 -19.33 -27.19
C ASN A 6 -1.44 -20.15 -26.51
N ILE A 7 -0.24 -19.58 -26.42
CA ILE A 7 0.78 -20.09 -25.52
C ILE A 7 0.27 -19.71 -24.13
N GLU A 8 -0.58 -20.56 -23.56
CA GLU A 8 -0.92 -20.50 -22.15
C GLU A 8 0.40 -20.64 -21.40
N GLN A 9 0.88 -19.51 -20.86
CA GLN A 9 2.07 -19.50 -20.04
C GLN A 9 1.76 -20.41 -18.85
N GLN A 10 2.41 -21.59 -18.79
CA GLN A 10 2.22 -22.54 -17.69
C GLN A 10 2.62 -21.85 -16.38
N VAL A 11 1.62 -21.32 -15.67
CA VAL A 11 1.81 -20.79 -14.33
C VAL A 11 1.77 -21.98 -13.36
N PRO A 12 2.78 -22.14 -12.49
CA PRO A 12 2.77 -23.20 -11.49
C PRO A 12 1.52 -23.12 -10.62
N GLU A 13 0.89 -24.26 -10.35
CA GLU A 13 -0.18 -24.33 -9.37
C GLU A 13 0.35 -24.04 -7.96
N GLY A 14 -0.39 -23.24 -7.20
CA GLY A 14 -0.03 -22.85 -5.84
C GLY A 14 -1.24 -22.88 -4.91
N ILE A 15 -1.01 -23.23 -3.64
CA ILE A 15 -2.04 -23.18 -2.60
C ILE A 15 -1.82 -21.92 -1.77
N LEU A 16 -2.84 -21.07 -1.66
CA LEU A 16 -2.82 -19.92 -0.75
C LEU A 16 -2.71 -20.41 0.71
N ARG A 17 -1.59 -20.08 1.37
CA ARG A 17 -1.32 -20.49 2.76
C ARG A 17 -1.67 -19.44 3.81
N GLY A 18 -1.76 -18.17 3.41
CA GLY A 18 -2.04 -17.08 4.32
C GLY A 18 -2.07 -15.72 3.61
N ILE A 19 -2.54 -14.70 4.31
CA ILE A 19 -2.63 -13.32 3.84
C ILE A 19 -1.87 -12.44 4.81
N ASN A 20 -0.96 -11.61 4.30
CA ASN A 20 -0.21 -10.63 5.09
C ASN A 20 -0.78 -9.23 4.84
N PHE A 21 -1.11 -8.54 5.94
CA PHE A 21 -1.55 -7.16 5.89
C PHE A 21 -0.38 -6.23 6.24
N SER A 22 -0.15 -5.24 5.39
CA SER A 22 0.90 -4.25 5.57
C SER A 22 0.47 -2.89 4.99
N ILE A 23 1.31 -1.88 5.18
CA ILE A 23 1.09 -0.54 4.63
C ILE A 23 1.90 -0.42 3.34
N LEU A 24 1.25 0.01 2.26
CA LEU A 24 1.90 0.26 0.98
C LEU A 24 2.90 1.43 1.10
N SER A 25 4.17 1.17 0.83
CA SER A 25 5.20 2.21 0.81
C SER A 25 5.14 3.04 -0.48
N GLU A 26 5.66 4.27 -0.45
CA GLU A 26 5.77 5.11 -1.65
C GLU A 26 6.58 4.43 -2.76
N THR A 27 7.66 3.73 -2.39
CA THR A 27 8.50 2.99 -3.34
C THR A 27 7.76 1.83 -3.98
N ASP A 28 6.90 1.13 -3.23
CA ASP A 28 6.14 0.01 -3.76
C ASP A 28 4.95 0.50 -4.59
N ALA A 29 4.30 1.58 -4.17
CA ALA A 29 3.26 2.24 -4.95
C ALA A 29 3.79 2.67 -6.33
N ALA A 30 4.98 3.27 -6.38
CA ALA A 30 5.63 3.64 -7.62
C ALA A 30 5.97 2.44 -8.52
N LYS A 31 6.45 1.33 -7.94
CA LYS A 31 6.76 0.10 -8.69
C LYS A 31 5.52 -0.60 -9.24
N LEU A 32 4.43 -0.60 -8.49
CA LEU A 32 3.17 -1.25 -8.87
C LEU A 32 2.37 -0.44 -9.90
N SER A 33 2.61 0.87 -9.96
CA SER A 33 1.84 1.77 -10.81
C SER A 33 2.33 1.73 -12.25
N ALA A 34 1.40 1.52 -13.19
CA ALA A 34 1.69 1.58 -14.63
C ALA A 34 1.87 3.03 -15.12
N LYS A 35 1.23 4.00 -14.43
CA LYS A 35 1.27 5.41 -14.81
C LYS A 35 1.18 6.34 -13.59
N VAL A 36 1.89 7.46 -13.66
CA VAL A 36 1.68 8.60 -12.76
C VAL A 36 0.63 9.53 -13.38
N ILE A 37 -0.40 9.87 -12.60
CA ILE A 37 -1.50 10.75 -13.00
C ILE A 37 -1.15 12.17 -12.55
N GLY A 38 -0.92 13.06 -13.52
CA GLY A 38 -0.62 14.47 -13.31
C GLY A 38 -1.80 15.40 -13.62
N ALA A 39 -2.77 14.95 -14.42
CA ALA A 39 -3.94 15.74 -14.78
C ALA A 39 -5.26 14.95 -14.68
N VAL A 40 -6.38 15.67 -14.49
CA VAL A 40 -7.71 15.06 -14.27
C VAL A 40 -8.15 14.18 -15.44
N ASN A 41 -7.80 14.55 -16.67
CA ASN A 41 -8.13 13.78 -17.86
C ASN A 41 -7.32 12.49 -18.02
N GLU A 42 -6.27 12.28 -17.21
CA GLU A 42 -5.44 11.08 -17.25
C GLU A 42 -5.98 9.93 -16.39
N VAL A 43 -7.06 10.14 -15.64
CA VAL A 43 -7.69 9.07 -14.83
C VAL A 43 -8.37 7.99 -15.66
N THR A 44 -8.59 8.26 -16.96
CA THR A 44 -9.10 7.29 -17.95
C THR A 44 -8.04 6.88 -18.96
N ASP A 45 -6.75 7.11 -18.64
CA ASP A 45 -5.65 6.76 -19.53
C ASP A 45 -5.66 5.24 -19.85
N PRO A 46 -5.44 4.85 -21.11
CA PRO A 46 -5.38 3.44 -21.52
C PRO A 46 -4.41 2.55 -20.73
N ALA A 47 -3.39 3.13 -20.08
CA ALA A 47 -2.46 2.38 -19.24
C ALA A 47 -3.12 1.82 -17.97
N LEU A 48 -4.26 2.38 -17.54
CA LEU A 48 -4.94 2.00 -16.29
C LEU A 48 -5.95 0.85 -16.49
N GLY A 49 -6.23 0.46 -17.73
CA GLY A 49 -7.16 -0.62 -18.07
C GLY A 49 -8.43 -0.12 -18.77
N PHE A 50 -9.58 -0.68 -18.42
CA PHE A 50 -10.87 -0.37 -19.06
C PHE A 50 -11.89 0.21 -18.06
N PRO A 51 -12.85 1.05 -18.52
CA PRO A 51 -12.98 1.57 -19.89
C PRO A 51 -11.93 2.64 -20.21
N ASN A 52 -11.41 2.65 -21.44
CA ASN A 52 -10.47 3.67 -21.91
C ASN A 52 -10.85 4.19 -23.32
N PRO A 53 -10.35 5.37 -23.73
CA PRO A 53 -10.73 6.02 -24.99
C PRO A 53 -10.40 5.24 -26.27
N ILE A 54 -9.38 4.36 -26.25
CA ILE A 54 -8.90 3.65 -27.45
C ILE A 54 -9.35 2.19 -27.49
N PHE A 55 -10.13 1.74 -26.49
CA PHE A 55 -10.58 0.36 -26.32
C PHE A 55 -9.44 -0.69 -26.34
N GLN A 56 -8.24 -0.30 -25.92
CA GLN A 56 -7.08 -1.19 -25.78
C GLN A 56 -6.25 -0.75 -24.58
N CYS A 57 -5.92 -1.68 -23.70
CA CYS A 57 -5.02 -1.41 -22.58
C CYS A 57 -3.57 -1.35 -23.07
N THR A 58 -2.88 -0.22 -22.84
CA THR A 58 -1.48 -0.06 -23.27
C THR A 58 -0.47 -0.77 -22.36
N THR A 59 -0.90 -1.25 -21.19
CA THR A 59 -0.02 -1.93 -20.22
C THR A 59 0.03 -3.44 -20.46
N CYS A 60 -1.12 -4.10 -20.62
CA CYS A 60 -1.17 -5.55 -20.87
C CYS A 60 -1.52 -5.93 -22.32
N GLY A 61 -1.89 -4.96 -23.17
CA GLY A 61 -2.24 -5.20 -24.58
C GLY A 61 -3.65 -5.75 -24.81
N ALA A 62 -4.45 -5.95 -23.75
CA ALA A 62 -5.81 -6.46 -23.88
C ALA A 62 -6.72 -5.51 -24.67
N ASN A 63 -7.54 -6.07 -25.56
CA ASN A 63 -8.51 -5.33 -26.40
C ASN A 63 -9.94 -5.36 -25.83
N ASP A 64 -10.14 -6.02 -24.69
CA ASP A 64 -11.42 -6.07 -24.00
C ASP A 64 -11.19 -6.08 -22.49
N GLY A 65 -12.18 -5.56 -21.74
CA GLY A 65 -12.10 -5.48 -20.28
C GLY A 65 -12.20 -6.82 -19.56
N LYS A 66 -12.58 -7.92 -20.23
CA LYS A 66 -12.63 -9.26 -19.61
C LYS A 66 -11.26 -9.90 -19.53
N LYS A 67 -10.31 -9.44 -20.34
CA LYS A 67 -8.91 -9.89 -20.38
C LYS A 67 -7.95 -8.91 -19.69
N CYS A 68 -8.49 -7.94 -18.96
CA CYS A 68 -7.71 -6.91 -18.28
C CYS A 68 -8.23 -6.73 -16.85
N GLU A 69 -7.44 -7.17 -15.87
CA GLU A 69 -7.74 -7.01 -14.43
C GLU A 69 -7.63 -5.55 -13.94
N GLY A 70 -7.05 -4.67 -14.78
CA GLY A 70 -6.77 -3.28 -14.44
C GLY A 70 -5.36 -3.06 -13.91
N HIS A 71 -4.93 -1.81 -13.91
CA HIS A 71 -3.57 -1.43 -13.50
C HIS A 71 -3.60 -0.23 -12.57
N PHE A 72 -2.74 -0.26 -11.56
CA PHE A 72 -2.65 0.84 -10.60
C PHE A 72 -2.08 2.10 -11.25
N GLY A 73 -2.61 3.25 -10.84
CA GLY A 73 -2.03 4.55 -11.10
C GLY A 73 -1.52 5.18 -9.80
N LEU A 74 -0.58 6.12 -9.93
CA LEU A 74 -0.04 6.89 -8.82
C LEU A 74 -0.40 8.36 -8.95
N VAL A 75 -0.99 8.95 -7.91
CA VAL A 75 -1.19 10.39 -7.79
C VAL A 75 -0.20 10.93 -6.75
N ASN A 76 0.68 11.83 -7.17
CA ASN A 76 1.61 12.48 -6.26
C ASN A 76 0.96 13.73 -5.67
N PHE A 77 0.89 13.81 -4.34
CA PHE A 77 0.46 15.01 -3.66
C PHE A 77 1.64 15.98 -3.45
N PRO A 78 1.43 17.29 -3.59
CA PRO A 78 2.50 18.28 -3.36
C PRO A 78 2.90 18.41 -1.88
N TYR A 79 2.13 17.80 -0.97
CA TYR A 79 2.38 17.77 0.47
C TYR A 79 1.87 16.45 1.07
N THR A 80 2.46 16.05 2.19
CA THR A 80 2.02 14.87 2.94
C THR A 80 0.60 15.08 3.51
N ILE A 81 -0.29 14.14 3.23
CA ILE A 81 -1.65 14.12 3.77
C ILE A 81 -1.73 13.04 4.84
N LEU A 82 -2.24 13.39 6.02
CA LEU A 82 -2.51 12.39 7.06
C LEU A 82 -3.69 11.53 6.63
N ASN A 83 -3.47 10.22 6.54
CA ASN A 83 -4.57 9.28 6.31
C ASN A 83 -5.52 9.32 7.52
N PRO A 84 -6.81 9.68 7.35
CA PRO A 84 -7.77 9.83 8.45
C PRO A 84 -7.87 8.57 9.33
N TYR A 85 -7.71 7.39 8.74
CA TYR A 85 -7.82 6.10 9.43
C TYR A 85 -6.59 5.72 10.25
N PHE A 86 -5.46 6.43 10.10
CA PHE A 86 -4.24 6.20 10.88
C PHE A 86 -3.94 7.31 11.89
N VAL A 87 -4.77 8.36 11.97
CA VAL A 87 -4.50 9.51 12.86
C VAL A 87 -4.38 9.09 14.32
N SER A 88 -5.25 8.20 14.80
CA SER A 88 -5.25 7.71 16.18
C SER A 88 -3.97 6.94 16.50
N GLU A 89 -3.59 6.01 15.63
CA GLU A 89 -2.42 5.15 15.75
C GLU A 89 -1.14 5.97 15.70
N VAL A 90 -1.04 6.90 14.76
CA VAL A 90 0.10 7.84 14.65
C VAL A 90 0.22 8.66 15.93
N ALA A 91 -0.87 9.20 16.47
CA ALA A 91 -0.83 9.95 17.71
C ALA A 91 -0.37 9.10 18.90
N GLN A 92 -0.78 7.83 18.99
CA GLN A 92 -0.32 6.91 20.02
C GLN A 92 1.17 6.60 19.91
N ILE A 93 1.69 6.42 18.69
CA ILE A 93 3.11 6.23 18.43
C ILE A 93 3.90 7.47 18.86
N LEU A 94 3.47 8.65 18.44
CA LEU A 94 4.15 9.91 18.76
C LEU A 94 4.16 10.23 20.26
N LYS A 95 3.13 9.83 21.02
CA LYS A 95 3.11 9.94 22.49
C LYS A 95 4.26 9.16 23.16
N LYS A 96 4.71 8.07 22.54
CA LYS A 96 5.82 7.23 23.01
C LYS A 96 7.18 7.74 22.55
N ILE A 97 7.25 8.81 21.75
CA ILE A 97 8.49 9.36 21.20
C ILE A 97 8.78 10.73 21.85
N CYS A 98 10.04 11.03 22.13
CA CYS A 98 10.46 12.37 22.56
C CYS A 98 10.50 13.30 21.34
N PRO A 99 9.76 14.43 21.30
CA PRO A 99 9.78 15.32 20.14
C PRO A 99 11.14 16.03 19.93
N GLY A 100 11.99 16.11 20.97
CA GLY A 100 13.33 16.71 20.88
C GLY A 100 14.37 15.78 20.28
N CYS A 101 14.63 14.64 20.91
CA CYS A 101 15.70 13.70 20.50
C CYS A 101 15.21 12.52 19.63
N LYS A 102 13.89 12.41 19.40
CA LYS A 102 13.24 11.33 18.61
C LYS A 102 13.44 9.92 19.17
N SER A 103 13.94 9.78 20.40
CA SER A 103 14.06 8.48 21.07
C SER A 103 12.71 8.00 21.61
N VAL A 104 12.53 6.68 21.67
CA VAL A 104 11.41 6.07 22.37
C VAL A 104 11.54 6.37 23.87
N ARG A 105 10.45 6.84 24.48
CA ARG A 105 10.34 7.09 25.92
C ARG A 105 10.31 5.72 26.60
N ARG A 106 11.23 5.50 27.54
CA ARG A 106 11.18 4.33 28.42
C ARG A 106 10.17 4.63 29.53
N ASP A 107 9.18 3.78 29.69
CA ASP A 107 8.32 3.84 30.87
C ASP A 107 9.21 3.61 32.10
N LYS A 108 9.23 4.58 33.02
CA LYS A 108 9.84 4.34 34.33
C LYS A 108 8.94 3.32 35.02
N VAL A 109 9.34 2.05 35.03
CA VAL A 109 8.70 1.03 35.88
C VAL A 109 8.67 1.59 37.30
N LYS A 110 7.48 1.90 37.82
CA LYS A 110 7.32 2.25 39.22
C LYS A 110 7.59 0.98 40.02
N VAL A 111 8.83 0.79 40.44
CA VAL A 111 9.17 -0.22 41.45
C VAL A 111 8.47 0.21 42.73
N ARG A 112 7.33 -0.41 43.04
CA ARG A 112 6.69 -0.28 44.35
C ARG A 112 7.57 -1.03 45.34
N TYR A 113 8.39 -0.31 46.09
CA TYR A 113 9.00 -0.85 47.30
C TYR A 113 7.89 -1.02 48.34
N TYR A 114 7.58 -2.27 48.70
CA TYR A 114 6.83 -2.54 49.92
C TYR A 114 7.83 -2.53 51.07
N THR A 115 7.76 -1.52 51.94
CA THR A 115 8.52 -1.51 53.19
C THR A 115 7.84 -2.51 54.13
N LEU A 116 8.52 -3.63 54.43
CA LEU A 116 8.12 -4.52 55.50
C LEU A 116 8.36 -3.80 56.82
N SER A 117 7.31 -3.28 57.45
CA SER A 117 7.35 -2.84 58.83
C SER A 117 7.50 -4.08 59.71
N THR A 118 8.71 -4.28 60.24
CA THR A 118 8.94 -5.21 61.35
C THR A 118 8.33 -4.57 62.60
N GLU A 119 7.20 -5.08 63.05
CA GLU A 119 6.67 -4.85 64.39
C GLU A 119 7.55 -5.62 65.39
N THR A 120 8.19 -4.86 66.29
CA THR A 120 8.79 -5.33 67.56
C THR A 120 7.72 -5.66 68.58
#